data_AF-A0A0D8YB81-F1
#
_entry.id   AF-A0A0D8YB81-F1
#
_cell.length_a   1.000
_cell.length_b   1.000
_cell.length_c   1.000
_cell.angle_alpha   90.00
_cell.angle_beta   90.00
_cell.angle_gamma   90.00
#
_symmetry.space_group_name_H-M   'P 1'
#
loop_
_entity.id
_entity.type
_entity.pdbx_description
1 polymer ?
#
loop_
_entity_poly.entity_id
_entity_poly.type
_entity_poly.pdbx_seq_one_letter_code
_entity_poly.pdbx_strand_id
1 'polypeptide(L)'
;MTSSEYKQALSLIKHCILATDLALFFTNRAELSKIIDSGCFDINVDRHRKLTQAILMTGCDLIASAKPWYIQTETVKVIFEEFYEQGDAERLNGRDPIPMMDRNRAHELPQMQVVTQF
;
A
#
# COMPACT_ATOMS: atom_id res chain seq x y z
N MET A 1 -16.67 -23.94 -10.57
CA MET A 1 -17.09 -22.98 -9.55
C MET A 1 -18.61 -22.89 -9.54
N THR A 2 -19.23 -23.12 -8.39
CA THR A 2 -20.66 -22.88 -8.18
C THR A 2 -20.93 -21.37 -8.13
N SER A 3 -22.20 -20.97 -8.28
CA SER A 3 -22.59 -19.55 -8.12
C SER A 3 -22.20 -18.98 -6.74
N SER A 4 -22.22 -19.82 -5.70
CA SER A 4 -21.81 -19.45 -4.34
C SER A 4 -20.30 -19.19 -4.27
N GLU A 5 -19.48 -20.12 -4.76
CA GLU A 5 -18.02 -19.98 -4.80
C GLU A 5 -17.58 -18.76 -5.60
N TYR A 6 -18.26 -18.46 -6.72
CA TYR A 6 -17.99 -17.26 -7.51
C TYR A 6 -18.24 -15.97 -6.74
N LYS A 7 -19.37 -15.86 -6.02
CA LYS A 7 -19.67 -14.70 -5.18
C LYS A 7 -18.66 -14.53 -4.04
N GLN A 8 -18.24 -15.64 -3.43
CA GLN A 8 -17.21 -15.62 -2.39
C GLN A 8 -15.87 -15.14 -2.93
N ALA A 9 -15.45 -15.64 -4.10
CA ALA A 9 -14.22 -15.19 -4.76
C ALA A 9 -14.27 -13.69 -5.09
N LEU A 10 -15.37 -13.20 -5.65
CA LEU A 10 -15.53 -11.76 -5.93
C LEU A 10 -15.50 -10.91 -4.66
N SER A 11 -16.14 -11.37 -3.58
CA SER A 11 -16.09 -10.69 -2.28
C SER A 11 -14.66 -10.63 -1.74
N LEU A 12 -13.87 -11.69 -1.92
CA LEU A 12 -12.48 -11.74 -1.49
C LEU A 12 -11.61 -10.79 -2.33
N ILE A 13 -11.77 -10.80 -3.66
CA ILE A 13 -11.05 -9.88 -4.56
C ILE A 13 -11.35 -8.44 -4.17
N LYS A 14 -12.63 -8.10 -3.97
CA LYS A 14 -13.04 -6.76 -3.52
C LYS A 14 -12.38 -6.38 -2.19
N HIS A 15 -12.38 -7.29 -1.21
CA HIS A 15 -11.71 -7.08 0.08
C HIS A 15 -10.22 -6.80 -0.09
N CYS A 16 -9.52 -7.60 -0.90
CA CYS A 16 -8.09 -7.43 -1.13
C CYS A 16 -7.75 -6.13 -1.87
N ILE A 17 -8.55 -5.72 -2.87
CA ILE A 17 -8.34 -4.45 -3.58
C ILE A 17 -8.54 -3.27 -2.64
N LEU A 18 -9.60 -3.27 -1.81
CA LEU A 18 -9.82 -2.18 -0.86
C LEU A 18 -8.72 -2.11 0.20
N ALA A 19 -8.14 -3.25 0.57
CA ALA A 19 -7.06 -3.30 1.56
C ALA A 19 -5.70 -2.76 1.07
N THR A 20 -5.53 -2.49 -0.23
CA THR A 20 -4.32 -1.80 -0.72
C THR A 20 -4.35 -0.31 -0.43
N ASP A 21 -5.50 0.26 -0.03
CA ASP A 21 -5.57 1.64 0.45
C ASP A 21 -4.81 1.78 1.78
N LEU A 22 -3.70 2.50 1.72
CA LEU A 22 -2.81 2.69 2.87
C LEU A 22 -3.45 3.48 4.01
N ALA A 23 -4.50 4.27 3.75
CA ALA A 23 -5.27 4.92 4.81
C ALA A 23 -5.94 3.90 5.76
N LEU A 24 -6.27 2.70 5.25
CA LEU A 24 -6.86 1.63 6.04
C LEU A 24 -5.81 0.80 6.79
N PHE A 25 -4.55 0.81 6.34
CA PHE A 25 -3.48 -0.01 6.92
C PHE A 25 -3.30 0.24 8.42
N PHE A 26 -3.21 1.51 8.84
CA PHE A 26 -2.96 1.85 10.25
C PHE A 26 -4.07 1.34 11.17
N THR A 27 -5.32 1.50 10.75
CA THR A 27 -6.49 1.00 11.50
C THR A 27 -6.50 -0.52 11.56
N ASN A 28 -6.32 -1.19 10.41
CA ASN A 28 -6.27 -2.65 10.34
C ASN A 28 -5.12 -3.25 11.17
N ARG A 29 -3.95 -2.59 11.16
CA ARG A 29 -2.76 -3.03 11.91
C ARG A 29 -3.00 -2.90 13.40
N ALA A 30 -3.58 -1.77 13.84
CA ALA A 30 -3.89 -1.54 15.24
C ALA A 30 -4.91 -2.57 15.77
N GLU A 31 -5.93 -2.90 14.98
CA GLU A 31 -6.92 -3.91 15.33
C GLU A 31 -6.30 -5.32 15.41
N LEU A 32 -5.52 -5.72 14.41
CA LEU A 32 -4.86 -7.02 14.41
C LEU A 32 -3.86 -7.15 15.57
N SER A 33 -3.11 -6.09 15.87
CA SER A 33 -2.16 -6.08 16.99
C SER A 33 -2.88 -6.32 18.31
N LYS A 34 -4.02 -5.66 18.56
CA LYS A 34 -4.83 -5.90 19.77
C LYS A 34 -5.28 -7.35 19.92
N ILE A 35 -5.66 -8.01 18.83
CA ILE A 35 -6.08 -9.43 18.83
C ILE A 35 -4.89 -10.35 19.14
N ILE A 36 -3.71 -10.05 18.59
CA ILE A 36 -2.48 -10.80 18.83
C ILE A 36 -2.05 -10.62 20.30
N ASP A 37 -2.03 -9.39 20.78
CA ASP A 37 -1.62 -9.04 22.16
C ASP A 37 -2.56 -9.65 23.22
N SER A 38 -3.84 -9.85 22.89
CA SER A 38 -4.77 -10.55 23.80
C SER A 38 -4.62 -12.07 23.81
N GLY A 39 -3.77 -12.65 22.95
CA GLY A 39 -3.59 -14.10 22.81
C GLY A 39 -4.80 -14.83 22.21
N CYS A 40 -5.74 -14.10 21.60
CA CYS A 40 -6.99 -14.66 21.06
C CYS A 40 -6.95 -14.87 19.54
N PHE A 41 -5.78 -14.70 18.90
CA PHE A 41 -5.66 -14.86 17.46
C PHE A 41 -5.96 -16.29 17.01
N ASP A 42 -6.80 -16.40 15.99
CA ASP A 42 -7.18 -17.67 15.35
C ASP A 42 -7.50 -17.40 13.88
N ILE A 43 -6.77 -18.04 12.96
CA ILE A 43 -6.91 -17.88 11.51
C ILE A 43 -8.23 -18.45 10.96
N ASN A 44 -8.90 -19.33 11.72
CA ASN A 44 -10.19 -19.89 11.32
C ASN A 44 -11.33 -18.88 11.48
N VAL A 45 -11.17 -17.90 12.37
CA VAL A 45 -12.10 -16.79 12.56
C VAL A 45 -12.03 -15.86 11.34
N ASP A 46 -13.18 -15.67 10.68
CA ASP A 46 -13.26 -14.89 9.42
C ASP A 46 -12.71 -13.47 9.56
N ARG A 47 -13.01 -12.80 10.67
CA ARG A 47 -12.49 -11.45 10.97
C ARG A 47 -10.96 -11.41 11.05
N HIS A 48 -10.35 -12.33 11.80
CA HIS A 48 -8.90 -12.40 11.96
C HIS A 48 -8.22 -12.69 10.63
N ARG A 49 -8.77 -13.62 9.85
CA ARG A 49 -8.30 -13.93 8.50
C ARG A 49 -8.38 -12.73 7.57
N LYS A 50 -9.49 -11.99 7.56
CA LYS A 50 -9.66 -10.78 6.74
C LYS A 50 -8.69 -9.65 7.12
N LEU A 51 -8.46 -9.43 8.42
CA LEU A 51 -7.45 -8.49 8.89
C LEU A 51 -6.04 -8.91 8.44
N THR A 52 -5.72 -10.19 8.59
CA THR A 52 -4.43 -10.74 8.14
C THR A 52 -4.25 -10.56 6.63
N GLN A 53 -5.28 -10.88 5.84
CA GLN A 53 -5.30 -10.63 4.39
C GLN A 53 -5.09 -9.15 4.06
N ALA A 54 -5.74 -8.25 4.79
CA ALA A 54 -5.59 -6.82 4.55
C ALA A 54 -4.15 -6.35 4.78
N ILE A 55 -3.53 -6.76 5.89
CA ILE A 55 -2.12 -6.44 6.19
C ILE A 55 -1.17 -7.08 5.17
N LEU A 56 -1.44 -8.33 4.75
CA LEU A 56 -0.66 -8.99 3.70
C LEU A 56 -0.77 -8.25 2.36
N MET A 57 -1.94 -7.75 1.98
CA MET A 57 -2.11 -6.99 0.75
C MET A 57 -1.27 -5.71 0.77
N THR A 58 -1.24 -4.97 1.88
CA THR A 58 -0.33 -3.82 2.03
C THR A 58 1.14 -4.24 1.93
N GLY A 59 1.51 -5.36 2.57
CA GLY A 59 2.87 -5.89 2.48
C GLY A 59 3.28 -6.28 1.05
N CYS A 60 2.36 -6.84 0.27
CA CYS A 60 2.55 -7.12 -1.15
C CYS A 60 2.69 -5.84 -1.98
N ASP A 61 1.89 -4.82 -1.69
CA ASP A 61 1.92 -3.53 -2.38
C ASP A 61 3.26 -2.80 -2.18
N LEU A 62 3.83 -2.89 -0.97
CA LEU A 62 5.09 -2.26 -0.59
C LEU A 62 6.32 -3.17 -0.74
N ILE A 63 6.18 -4.34 -1.38
CA ILE A 63 7.20 -5.40 -1.38
C ILE A 63 8.52 -5.00 -2.05
N ALA A 64 8.51 -3.96 -2.89
CA ALA A 64 9.71 -3.41 -3.52
C ALA A 64 10.78 -3.05 -2.47
N SER A 65 10.35 -2.45 -1.36
CA SER A 65 11.22 -2.03 -0.25
C SER A 65 11.98 -3.19 0.42
N ALA A 66 11.48 -4.42 0.29
CA ALA A 66 12.09 -5.63 0.83
C ALA A 66 13.03 -6.34 -0.17
N LYS A 67 13.19 -5.80 -1.39
CA LYS A 67 14.09 -6.37 -2.42
C LYS A 67 15.53 -5.91 -2.22
N PRO A 68 16.52 -6.64 -2.78
CA PRO A 68 17.90 -6.17 -2.87
C PRO A 68 17.99 -4.73 -3.40
N TRP A 69 18.96 -3.98 -2.89
CA TRP A 69 19.12 -2.55 -3.17
C TRP A 69 19.08 -2.19 -4.67
N TYR A 70 19.73 -2.99 -5.52
CA TYR A 70 19.76 -2.75 -6.97
C TYR A 70 18.37 -2.88 -7.61
N ILE A 71 17.51 -3.76 -7.09
CA ILE A 71 16.12 -3.89 -7.56
C ILE A 71 15.29 -2.71 -7.04
N GLN A 72 15.37 -2.44 -5.74
CA GLN A 72 14.62 -1.35 -5.12
C GLN A 72 14.93 0.00 -5.78
N THR A 73 16.20 0.27 -6.08
CA THR A 73 16.62 1.52 -6.72
C THR A 73 15.99 1.71 -8.10
N GLU A 74 15.96 0.65 -8.92
CA GLU A 74 15.33 0.73 -10.24
C GLU A 74 13.81 0.84 -10.14
N THR A 75 13.17 0.13 -9.20
CA THR A 75 11.73 0.24 -8.97
C THR A 75 11.32 1.64 -8.51
N VAL A 76 12.06 2.25 -7.58
CA VAL A 76 11.80 3.62 -7.09
C VAL A 76 11.89 4.63 -8.22
N LYS A 77 12.88 4.51 -9.13
CA LYS A 77 12.99 5.43 -10.28
C LYS A 77 11.74 5.40 -11.16
N VAL A 78 11.20 4.22 -11.44
CA VAL A 78 9.98 4.06 -12.26
C VAL A 78 8.77 4.68 -11.56
N ILE A 79 8.59 4.42 -10.26
CA ILE A 79 7.49 4.98 -9.47
C ILE A 79 7.55 6.51 -9.44
N PHE A 80 8.74 7.08 -9.24
CA PHE A 80 8.88 8.54 -9.20
C PHE A 80 8.71 9.20 -10.56
N GLU A 81 9.07 8.54 -11.66
CA GLU A 81 8.75 9.06 -12.99
C GLU A 81 7.22 9.19 -13.17
N GLU A 82 6.45 8.20 -12.72
CA GLU A 82 4.98 8.27 -12.73
C GLU A 82 4.45 9.41 -11.85
N PHE A 83 5.01 9.59 -10.64
CA PHE A 83 4.65 10.73 -9.77
C PHE A 83 4.96 12.08 -10.40
N TYR A 84 6.07 12.20 -11.12
CA TYR A 84 6.42 13.42 -11.83
C TYR A 84 5.49 13.71 -13.00
N GLU A 85 5.08 12.69 -13.76
CA GLU A 85 4.07 12.84 -14.81
C GLU A 85 2.73 13.33 -14.25
N GLN A 86 2.31 12.80 -13.09
CA GLN A 86 1.12 13.28 -12.39
C GLN A 86 1.28 14.72 -11.92
N GLY A 87 2.41 15.06 -11.29
CA GLY A 87 2.67 16.42 -10.81
C GLY A 87 2.72 17.46 -11.93
N ASP A 88 3.24 17.10 -13.10
CA ASP A 88 3.21 17.97 -14.27
C ASP A 88 1.79 18.17 -14.81
N ALA A 89 0.97 17.12 -14.81
CA ALA A 89 -0.44 17.24 -15.16
C ALA A 89 -1.20 18.16 -14.19
N GLU A 90 -0.91 18.11 -12.88
CA GLU A 90 -1.47 19.05 -11.89
C GLU A 90 -1.04 20.50 -12.16
N ARG A 91 0.25 20.70 -12.47
CA ARG A 91 0.81 22.02 -12.80
C ARG A 91 0.18 22.62 -14.05
N LEU A 92 -0.04 21.82 -15.09
CA LEU A 92 -0.74 22.25 -16.31
C LEU A 92 -2.19 22.68 -16.02
N ASN A 93 -2.82 22.10 -14.99
CA ASN A 93 -4.14 22.46 -14.51
C ASN A 93 -4.13 23.62 -13.49
N GLY A 94 -2.99 24.27 -13.28
CA GLY A 94 -2.85 25.43 -12.38
C GLY A 94 -2.79 25.09 -10.90
N ARG A 95 -2.43 23.85 -10.53
CA ARG A 95 -2.20 23.42 -9.14
C ARG A 95 -0.73 23.13 -8.92
N ASP A 96 -0.21 23.53 -7.76
CA ASP A 96 1.14 23.15 -7.36
C ASP A 96 1.15 21.69 -6.85
N PRO A 97 1.99 20.81 -7.40
CA PRO A 97 2.05 19.42 -6.97
C PRO A 97 2.69 19.30 -5.58
N ILE A 98 2.36 18.21 -4.88
CA ILE A 98 3.01 17.89 -3.61
C ILE A 98 4.51 17.61 -3.81
N PRO A 99 5.37 17.77 -2.78
CA PRO A 99 6.82 17.63 -2.92
C PRO A 99 7.29 16.31 -3.56
N MET A 100 6.59 15.21 -3.28
CA MET A 100 6.89 13.87 -3.83
C MET A 100 6.65 13.77 -5.34
N MET A 101 5.75 14.59 -5.88
CA MET A 101 5.37 14.64 -7.30
C MET A 101 6.08 15.75 -8.07
N ASP A 102 6.90 16.58 -7.41
CA ASP A 102 7.63 17.67 -8.07
C ASP A 102 9.02 17.24 -8.53
N ARG A 103 9.21 17.05 -9.84
CA ARG A 103 10.51 16.70 -10.44
C ARG A 103 11.62 17.71 -10.13
N ASN A 104 11.28 18.97 -9.83
CA ASN A 104 12.28 19.98 -9.42
C ASN A 104 12.88 19.70 -8.03
N ARG A 105 12.22 18.84 -7.25
CA ARG A 105 12.65 18.41 -5.90
C ARG A 105 13.24 17.01 -5.89
N ALA A 106 13.62 16.45 -7.04
CA ALA A 106 14.21 15.11 -7.15
C ALA A 106 15.46 14.89 -6.26
N HIS A 107 16.17 15.95 -5.90
CA HIS A 107 17.31 15.89 -4.98
C HIS A 107 16.91 15.49 -3.54
N GLU A 108 15.64 15.64 -3.17
CA GLU A 108 15.09 15.25 -1.87
C GLU A 108 14.64 13.77 -1.82
N LEU A 109 14.66 13.07 -2.96
CA LEU A 109 14.24 11.67 -3.09
C LEU A 109 14.85 10.76 -2.01
N PRO A 110 16.18 10.80 -1.70
CA PRO A 110 16.74 9.94 -0.67
C PRO A 110 16.12 10.19 0.71
N GLN A 111 15.81 11.45 1.03
CA GLN A 111 15.18 11.81 2.29
C GLN A 111 13.72 11.32 2.34
N MET A 112 12.98 11.43 1.24
CA MET A 112 11.61 10.93 1.12
C MET A 112 11.51 9.41 1.27
N GLN A 113 12.56 8.66 0.90
CA GLN A 113 12.59 7.20 1.06
C GLN A 113 12.88 6.75 2.49
N VAL A 114 13.53 7.59 3.30
CA VAL A 114 13.90 7.27 4.69
C VAL A 114 12.81 7.74 5.66
N VAL A 115 12.20 8.89 5.39
CA VAL A 115 11.09 9.39 6.21
C VAL A 115 9.82 8.67 5.75
N THR A 116 9.32 7.76 6.58
CA THR A 116 8.01 7.14 6.38
C THR A 116 6.91 8.20 6.52
N GLN A 117 6.67 8.99 5.48
CA GLN A 117 5.48 9.84 5.36
C GLN A 117 4.40 9.06 4.63
N PHE A 118 3.73 8.21 5.40
CA PHE A 118 2.39 7.73 5.12
C PHE A 118 1.49 8.12 6.28
#